data_AF-A0A1N6DEE1-F1
#
_entry.id   AF-A0A1N6DEE1-F1
#
_cell.length_a   1.000
_cell.length_b   1.000
_cell.length_c   1.000
_cell.angle_alpha   90.00
_cell.angle_beta   90.00
_cell.angle_gamma   90.00
#
_symmetry.space_group_name_H-M   'P 1'
#
loop_
_entity.id
_entity.type
_entity.pdbx_description
1 polymer ?
#
loop_
_entity_poly.entity_id
_entity_poly.type
_entity_poly.pdbx_seq_one_letter_code
_entity_poly.pdbx_strand_id
1 'polypeptide(L)'
;MTISKLRSLIVLMAAGSLSACVSFGAADPPPYLLSLTPDAKDVGGAERTGMQEQALVVRLPTSPQKLNTLRVPVQTRTTGIAYLKEAVWVDKPARLFHGLLTETIAAKNNRLILTAAQASGKAEHYLSGELVNFGLDGPALEVVVTYDAVKMKSGEAVGKRRFEAREPVFAAEAEPVGDALNKAANKVVDEVADWVG
;
A
#
# COMPACT_ATOMS: atom_id res chain seq x y z
N MET A 1 57.40 36.64 -11.69
CA MET A 1 56.24 35.84 -12.16
C MET A 1 55.08 36.11 -11.22
N THR A 2 54.01 36.70 -11.75
CA THR A 2 53.08 37.59 -11.03
C THR A 2 52.08 36.84 -10.13
N ILE A 3 51.88 37.38 -8.91
CA ILE A 3 50.92 36.93 -7.88
C ILE A 3 49.48 36.73 -8.42
N SER A 4 49.13 37.42 -9.51
CA SER A 4 47.87 37.26 -10.27
C SER A 4 47.66 35.85 -10.82
N LYS A 5 48.70 35.16 -11.31
CA LYS A 5 48.56 33.81 -11.89
C LYS A 5 48.30 32.73 -10.82
N LEU A 6 48.76 32.95 -9.60
CA LEU A 6 48.58 32.03 -8.48
C LEU A 6 47.14 32.09 -7.92
N ARG A 7 46.50 33.27 -7.94
CA ARG A 7 45.08 33.42 -7.57
C ARG A 7 44.12 32.76 -8.57
N SER A 8 44.40 32.85 -9.87
CA SER A 8 43.56 32.21 -10.89
C SER A 8 43.62 30.68 -10.85
N LEU A 9 44.74 30.11 -10.39
CA LEU A 9 44.89 28.65 -10.25
C LEU A 9 44.11 28.08 -9.07
N ILE A 10 43.98 28.85 -7.98
CA ILE A 10 43.22 28.45 -6.77
C ILE A 10 41.71 28.48 -7.04
N VAL A 11 41.22 29.42 -7.85
CA VAL A 11 39.80 29.50 -8.21
C VAL A 11 39.38 28.35 -9.14
N LEU A 12 40.27 27.87 -10.01
CA LEU A 12 39.98 26.75 -10.91
C LEU A 12 39.95 25.39 -10.18
N MET A 13 40.71 25.24 -9.09
CA MET A 13 40.74 24.02 -8.28
C MET A 13 39.49 23.87 -7.38
N ALA A 14 38.88 24.97 -6.95
CA ALA A 14 37.66 24.97 -6.13
C ALA A 14 36.38 24.64 -6.94
N ALA A 15 36.42 24.77 -8.27
CA ALA A 15 35.29 24.45 -9.15
C ALA A 15 35.20 22.95 -9.50
N GLY A 16 36.28 22.18 -9.34
CA GLY A 16 36.30 20.74 -9.64
C GLY A 16 35.67 19.85 -8.56
N SER A 17 35.63 20.33 -7.32
CA SER A 17 35.14 19.56 -6.15
C SER A 17 33.61 19.49 -6.02
N LEU A 18 32.85 20.14 -6.89
CA LEU A 18 31.39 20.00 -6.95
C LEU A 18 30.90 18.88 -7.88
N SER A 19 31.81 18.13 -8.53
CA SER A 19 31.47 16.96 -9.33
C SER A 19 31.35 15.66 -8.51
N ALA A 20 31.23 15.76 -7.19
CA ALA A 20 30.77 14.64 -6.38
C ALA A 20 29.30 14.39 -6.72
N CYS A 21 29.04 13.48 -7.66
CA CYS A 21 27.75 12.81 -7.77
C CYS A 21 27.48 12.14 -6.42
N VAL A 22 26.72 12.83 -5.57
CA VAL A 22 26.24 12.27 -4.30
C VAL A 22 25.33 11.10 -4.66
N SER A 23 25.88 9.90 -4.65
CA SER A 23 25.10 8.67 -4.66
C SER A 23 24.53 8.52 -3.26
N PHE A 24 23.35 9.10 -3.02
CA PHE A 24 22.61 8.90 -1.79
C PHE A 24 22.22 7.42 -1.70
N GLY A 25 23.06 6.63 -1.02
CA GLY A 25 22.70 5.29 -0.55
C GLY A 25 22.37 4.28 -1.65
N ALA A 26 23.29 4.07 -2.59
CA ALA A 26 23.23 2.96 -3.55
C ALA A 26 23.35 1.60 -2.83
N ALA A 27 22.28 1.18 -2.17
CA ALA A 27 21.87 -0.20 -2.34
C ALA A 27 21.50 -0.34 -3.82
N ASP A 28 21.86 -1.48 -4.42
CA ASP A 28 21.42 -1.78 -5.78
C ASP A 28 19.90 -1.61 -5.86
N PRO A 29 19.38 -1.01 -6.95
CA PRO A 29 17.94 -0.90 -7.10
C PRO A 29 17.33 -2.31 -7.04
N PRO A 30 16.14 -2.46 -6.44
CA PRO A 30 15.51 -3.77 -6.39
C PRO A 30 15.27 -4.26 -7.83
N PRO A 31 15.45 -5.57 -8.08
CA PRO A 31 15.32 -6.11 -9.44
C PRO A 31 13.91 -5.96 -10.02
N TYR A 32 12.91 -5.81 -9.15
CA TYR A 32 11.52 -5.53 -9.48
C TYR A 32 10.84 -4.78 -8.32
N LEU A 33 9.64 -4.27 -8.57
CA LEU A 33 8.80 -3.68 -7.54
C LEU A 33 7.59 -4.57 -7.27
N LEU A 34 7.18 -4.61 -6.02
CA LEU A 34 5.99 -5.31 -5.56
C LEU A 34 4.73 -4.49 -5.86
N SER A 35 3.68 -5.16 -6.28
CA SER A 35 2.33 -4.60 -6.46
C SER A 35 1.29 -5.59 -5.97
N LEU A 36 0.07 -5.12 -5.75
CA LEU A 36 -1.08 -5.99 -5.50
C LEU A 36 -1.85 -6.24 -6.79
N THR A 37 -2.30 -7.48 -6.95
CA THR A 37 -3.13 -7.93 -8.06
C THR A 37 -4.41 -8.55 -7.50
N PRO A 38 -5.59 -8.00 -7.87
CA PRO A 38 -6.88 -8.59 -7.49
C PRO A 38 -7.11 -9.95 -8.12
N ASP A 39 -7.66 -10.89 -7.34
CA ASP A 39 -8.11 -12.19 -7.83
C ASP A 39 -9.46 -12.06 -8.57
N ALA A 40 -10.37 -11.25 -8.02
CA ALA A 40 -11.59 -10.83 -8.68
C ALA A 40 -11.36 -9.47 -9.37
N LYS A 41 -11.47 -9.45 -10.70
CA LYS A 41 -11.33 -8.24 -11.52
C LYS A 41 -12.60 -7.98 -12.30
N ASP A 42 -12.90 -6.71 -12.49
CA ASP A 42 -13.94 -6.31 -13.40
C ASP A 42 -13.50 -6.58 -14.84
N VAL A 43 -14.39 -7.18 -15.64
CA VAL A 43 -14.11 -7.41 -17.06
C VAL A 43 -14.31 -6.07 -17.75
N GLY A 44 -13.22 -5.48 -18.22
CA GLY A 44 -13.24 -4.15 -18.84
C GLY A 44 -14.33 -4.00 -19.89
N GLY A 45 -15.08 -2.89 -19.82
CA GLY A 45 -16.18 -2.57 -20.74
C GLY A 45 -17.59 -2.71 -20.14
N ALA A 46 -17.73 -3.19 -18.90
CA ALA A 46 -19.01 -3.20 -18.21
C ALA A 46 -19.41 -1.79 -17.71
N GLU A 47 -20.57 -1.30 -18.14
CA GLU A 47 -21.19 -0.12 -17.55
C GLU A 47 -21.96 -0.52 -16.28
N ARG A 48 -21.75 0.22 -15.18
CA ARG A 48 -22.57 0.13 -13.97
C ARG A 48 -23.35 1.42 -13.79
N THR A 49 -24.67 1.29 -13.81
CA THR A 49 -25.60 2.40 -13.58
C THR A 49 -26.24 2.25 -12.20
N GLY A 50 -26.39 3.36 -11.48
CA GLY A 50 -27.03 3.40 -10.18
C GLY A 50 -27.22 4.83 -9.68
N MET A 51 -28.01 4.99 -8.62
CA MET A 51 -28.20 6.29 -7.97
C MET A 51 -26.96 6.66 -7.15
N GLN A 52 -26.60 7.95 -7.09
CA GLN A 52 -25.42 8.40 -6.34
C GLN A 52 -25.54 8.07 -4.84
N GLU A 53 -26.76 8.10 -4.31
CA GLU A 53 -27.11 7.79 -2.92
C GLU A 53 -26.80 6.32 -2.58
N GLN A 54 -26.98 5.43 -3.56
CA GLN A 54 -26.75 4.00 -3.44
C GLN A 54 -25.30 3.59 -3.72
N ALA A 55 -24.45 4.51 -4.19
CA ALA A 55 -23.05 4.20 -4.44
C ALA A 55 -22.30 3.93 -3.12
N LEU A 56 -21.28 3.06 -3.18
CA LEU A 56 -20.33 2.89 -2.09
C LEU A 56 -19.14 3.82 -2.30
N VAL A 57 -18.80 4.62 -1.28
CA VAL A 57 -17.55 5.36 -1.24
C VAL A 57 -16.56 4.62 -0.34
N VAL A 58 -15.51 4.07 -0.95
CA VAL A 58 -14.39 3.45 -0.22
C VAL A 58 -13.33 4.52 0.03
N ARG A 59 -13.11 4.86 1.30
CA ARG A 59 -12.07 5.82 1.70
C ARG A 59 -10.70 5.14 1.74
N LEU A 60 -9.66 5.90 1.43
CA LEU A 60 -8.28 5.46 1.62
C LEU A 60 -8.07 5.06 3.10
N PRO A 61 -7.62 3.83 3.39
CA PRO A 61 -7.31 3.42 4.74
C PRO A 61 -6.21 4.27 5.37
N THR A 62 -6.31 4.52 6.67
CA THR A 62 -5.16 4.99 7.44
C THR A 62 -4.17 3.85 7.66
N SER A 63 -2.92 4.18 8.01
CA SER A 63 -1.91 3.18 8.32
C SER A 63 -0.87 3.72 9.31
N PRO A 64 -0.29 2.88 10.17
CA PRO A 64 0.82 3.28 11.05
C PRO A 64 2.07 3.66 10.25
N GLN A 65 2.99 4.41 10.88
CA GLN A 65 4.20 4.91 10.21
C GLN A 65 5.10 3.80 9.64
N LYS A 66 5.12 2.61 10.26
CA LYS A 66 5.85 1.44 9.73
C LYS A 66 5.37 0.99 8.34
N LEU A 67 4.13 1.32 7.97
CA LEU A 67 3.54 1.04 6.65
C LEU A 67 3.49 2.28 5.76
N ASN A 68 3.85 3.46 6.25
CA ASN A 68 3.84 4.71 5.49
C ASN A 68 5.13 4.92 4.67
N THR A 69 5.65 3.83 4.10
CA THR A 69 6.88 3.74 3.31
C THR A 69 6.66 2.77 2.16
N LEU A 70 7.62 2.68 1.23
CA LEU A 70 7.59 1.69 0.14
C LEU A 70 8.21 0.36 0.54
N ARG A 71 8.76 0.22 1.76
CA ARG A 71 9.41 -1.02 2.20
C ARG A 71 8.45 -1.97 2.90
N VAL A 72 8.68 -3.27 2.78
CA VAL A 72 7.95 -4.29 3.56
C VAL A 72 8.53 -4.38 4.97
N PRO A 73 7.75 -4.09 6.03
CA PRO A 73 8.24 -4.25 7.39
C PRO A 73 8.33 -5.74 7.78
N VAL A 74 9.35 -6.05 8.57
CA VAL A 74 9.54 -7.36 9.19
C VAL A 74 9.54 -7.16 10.70
N GLN A 75 8.60 -7.79 11.40
CA GLN A 75 8.64 -7.87 12.85
C GLN A 75 9.76 -8.86 13.22
N THR A 76 10.83 -8.39 13.84
CA THR A 76 12.00 -9.23 14.18
C THR A 76 11.93 -9.79 15.60
N ARG A 77 11.25 -9.07 16.50
CA ARG A 77 10.98 -9.39 17.92
C ARG A 77 9.74 -8.61 18.35
N THR A 78 9.18 -8.84 19.54
CA THR A 78 7.97 -8.13 20.03
C THR A 78 7.99 -6.61 19.83
N THR A 79 9.14 -5.95 19.99
CA THR A 79 9.30 -4.50 19.85
C THR A 79 10.20 -4.09 18.69
N GLY A 80 10.72 -5.04 17.91
CA GLY A 80 11.70 -4.81 16.85
C GLY A 80 11.06 -4.87 15.47
N ILE A 81 11.25 -3.81 14.67
CA ILE A 81 10.86 -3.76 13.26
C ILE A 81 12.10 -3.50 12.42
N ALA A 82 12.31 -4.32 11.39
CA ALA A 82 13.25 -4.09 10.31
C ALA A 82 12.49 -3.93 8.98
N TYR A 83 13.21 -3.69 7.90
CA TYR A 83 12.64 -3.72 6.54
C TYR A 83 13.31 -4.80 5.72
N LEU A 84 12.50 -5.55 4.98
CA LEU A 84 12.95 -6.63 4.13
C LEU A 84 13.82 -6.07 2.99
N LYS A 85 14.96 -6.70 2.75
CA LYS A 85 15.90 -6.32 1.69
C LYS A 85 15.26 -6.59 0.32
N GLU A 86 15.53 -5.72 -0.66
CA GLU A 86 15.01 -5.79 -2.04
C GLU A 86 13.47 -5.77 -2.22
N ALA A 87 12.70 -5.75 -1.14
CA ALA A 87 11.24 -5.73 -1.17
C ALA A 87 10.71 -4.30 -1.13
N VAL A 88 10.42 -3.74 -2.30
CA VAL A 88 9.94 -2.37 -2.47
C VAL A 88 8.63 -2.35 -3.24
N TRP A 89 7.61 -1.71 -2.68
CA TRP A 89 6.32 -1.50 -3.31
C TRP A 89 6.36 -0.40 -4.38
N VAL A 90 5.54 -0.53 -5.42
CA VAL A 90 5.29 0.52 -6.42
C VAL A 90 4.58 1.74 -5.83
N ASP A 91 3.82 1.55 -4.74
CA ASP A 91 3.14 2.61 -4.00
C ASP A 91 2.97 2.22 -2.51
N LYS A 92 2.57 3.15 -1.65
CA LYS A 92 2.33 2.88 -0.23
C LYS A 92 1.30 1.76 -0.06
N PRO A 93 1.53 0.81 0.87
CA PRO A 93 0.62 -0.31 1.15
C PRO A 93 -0.86 0.07 1.26
N ALA A 94 -1.19 1.17 1.95
CA ALA A 94 -2.57 1.63 2.09
C ALA A 94 -3.24 2.01 0.75
N ARG A 95 -2.48 2.56 -0.21
CA ARG A 95 -2.99 2.89 -1.55
C ARG A 95 -3.16 1.64 -2.42
N LEU A 96 -2.18 0.73 -2.37
CA LEU A 96 -2.30 -0.56 -3.06
C LEU A 96 -3.50 -1.36 -2.55
N PHE A 97 -3.64 -1.46 -1.22
CA PHE A 97 -4.75 -2.16 -0.58
C PHE A 97 -6.10 -1.49 -0.86
N HIS A 98 -6.15 -0.16 -0.93
CA HIS A 98 -7.36 0.58 -1.32
C HIS A 98 -7.80 0.22 -2.74
N GLY A 99 -6.87 0.21 -3.71
CA GLY A 99 -7.17 -0.20 -5.09
C GLY A 99 -7.66 -1.64 -5.17
N LEU A 100 -6.98 -2.55 -4.47
CA LEU A 100 -7.38 -3.96 -4.36
C LEU A 100 -8.80 -4.11 -3.79
N LEU A 101 -9.10 -3.39 -2.71
CA LEU A 101 -10.40 -3.39 -2.04
C LEU A 101 -11.50 -2.85 -2.94
N THR A 102 -11.26 -1.74 -3.66
CA THR A 102 -12.24 -1.16 -4.58
C THR A 102 -12.53 -2.09 -5.76
N GLU A 103 -11.50 -2.65 -6.39
CA GLU A 103 -11.68 -3.54 -7.53
C GLU A 103 -12.46 -4.79 -7.14
N THR A 104 -12.08 -5.41 -6.02
CA THR A 104 -12.71 -6.65 -5.53
C THR A 104 -14.17 -6.43 -5.19
N ILE A 105 -14.52 -5.36 -4.46
CA ILE A 105 -15.92 -5.07 -4.12
C ILE A 105 -16.74 -4.74 -5.37
N ALA A 106 -16.19 -3.97 -6.31
CA ALA A 106 -16.88 -3.63 -7.55
C ALA A 106 -17.18 -4.89 -8.38
N ALA A 107 -16.19 -5.77 -8.53
CA ALA A 107 -16.30 -7.00 -9.31
C ALA A 107 -17.22 -8.02 -8.64
N LYS A 108 -17.02 -8.32 -7.35
CA LYS A 108 -17.71 -9.38 -6.63
C LYS A 108 -19.17 -9.03 -6.33
N ASN A 109 -19.45 -7.79 -5.94
CA ASN A 109 -20.78 -7.39 -5.46
C ASN A 109 -21.58 -6.64 -6.53
N ASN A 110 -21.03 -6.53 -7.75
CA ASN A 110 -21.56 -5.68 -8.82
C ASN A 110 -21.89 -4.25 -8.34
N ARG A 111 -21.03 -3.71 -7.47
CA ARG A 111 -21.31 -2.48 -6.73
C ARG A 111 -20.86 -1.25 -7.52
N LEU A 112 -21.71 -0.23 -7.60
CA LEU A 112 -21.29 1.10 -8.04
C LEU A 112 -20.39 1.73 -6.97
N ILE A 113 -19.09 1.84 -7.28
CA ILE A 113 -18.12 2.51 -6.42
C ILE A 113 -17.83 3.89 -6.99
N LEU A 114 -17.92 4.91 -6.14
CA LEU A 114 -17.59 6.29 -6.50
C LEU A 114 -16.51 6.83 -5.57
N THR A 115 -15.66 7.71 -6.10
CA THR A 115 -14.86 8.59 -5.24
C THR A 115 -15.76 9.58 -4.52
N ALA A 116 -15.30 10.11 -3.39
CA ALA A 116 -16.04 11.14 -2.66
C ALA A 116 -16.39 12.36 -3.53
N ALA A 117 -15.50 12.73 -4.47
CA ALA A 117 -15.74 13.81 -5.42
C ALA A 117 -16.87 13.46 -6.42
N GLN A 118 -16.84 12.28 -7.01
CA GLN A 118 -17.89 11.81 -7.93
C GLN A 118 -19.26 11.65 -7.24
N ALA A 119 -19.26 11.24 -5.97
CA ALA A 119 -20.47 11.14 -5.16
C ALA A 119 -21.06 12.51 -4.81
N SER A 120 -20.29 13.60 -4.88
CA SER A 120 -20.75 14.97 -4.60
C SER A 120 -21.51 15.10 -3.26
N GLY A 121 -21.07 14.34 -2.24
CA GLY A 121 -21.70 14.33 -0.90
C GLY A 121 -23.05 13.62 -0.81
N LYS A 122 -23.54 12.98 -1.87
CA LYS A 122 -24.84 12.29 -1.89
C LYS A 122 -24.79 10.83 -1.47
N ALA A 123 -23.64 10.18 -1.57
CA ALA A 123 -23.52 8.77 -1.21
C ALA A 123 -23.91 8.55 0.26
N GLU A 124 -24.73 7.53 0.52
CA GLU A 124 -25.13 7.17 1.87
C GLU A 124 -24.23 6.08 2.46
N HIS A 125 -23.54 5.32 1.61
CA HIS A 125 -22.74 4.17 2.00
C HIS A 125 -21.25 4.48 1.97
N TYR A 126 -20.57 4.23 3.10
CA TYR A 126 -19.13 4.46 3.23
C TYR A 126 -18.44 3.23 3.80
N LEU A 127 -17.30 2.89 3.21
CA LEU A 127 -16.32 1.97 3.77
C LEU A 127 -15.05 2.74 4.10
N SER A 128 -14.49 2.47 5.27
CA SER A 128 -13.24 3.06 5.73
C SER A 128 -12.53 2.11 6.69
N GLY A 129 -11.33 2.45 7.12
CA GLY A 129 -10.64 1.63 8.09
C GLY A 129 -9.17 1.96 8.23
N GLU A 130 -8.47 1.10 8.97
CA GLU A 130 -7.04 1.16 9.18
C GLU A 130 -6.38 -0.14 8.71
N LEU A 131 -5.36 -0.03 7.85
CA LEU A 131 -4.47 -1.14 7.53
C LEU A 131 -3.44 -1.25 8.67
N VAL A 132 -3.67 -2.19 9.58
CA VAL A 132 -2.92 -2.33 10.84
C VAL A 132 -1.61 -3.07 10.63
N ASN A 133 -1.65 -4.20 9.91
CA ASN A 133 -0.48 -4.99 9.55
C ASN A 133 -0.49 -5.28 8.06
N PHE A 134 0.69 -5.23 7.46
CA PHE A 134 0.94 -5.56 6.08
C PHE A 134 2.44 -5.81 5.91
N GLY A 135 2.89 -6.98 6.34
CA GLY A 135 4.31 -7.32 6.36
C GLY A 135 4.57 -8.72 6.90
N LEU A 136 5.82 -9.01 7.21
CA LEU A 136 6.28 -10.33 7.66
C LEU A 136 6.44 -10.37 9.19
N ASP A 137 5.89 -11.39 9.83
CA ASP A 137 6.31 -11.86 11.15
C ASP A 137 7.55 -12.75 10.96
N GLY A 138 8.73 -12.22 11.30
CA GLY A 138 10.01 -12.90 11.09
C GLY A 138 10.15 -14.19 11.90
N PRO A 139 9.90 -14.18 13.23
CA PRO A 139 9.92 -15.39 14.05
C PRO A 139 8.97 -16.50 13.57
N ALA A 140 7.75 -16.15 13.14
CA ALA A 140 6.80 -17.14 12.65
C ALA A 140 7.02 -17.53 11.17
N LEU A 141 7.78 -16.73 10.42
CA LEU A 141 7.84 -16.79 8.95
C LEU A 141 6.46 -16.80 8.31
N GLU A 142 5.60 -15.90 8.79
CA GLU A 142 4.26 -15.70 8.26
C GLU A 142 4.06 -14.25 7.86
N VAL A 143 3.52 -14.00 6.67
CA VAL A 143 3.01 -12.66 6.37
C VAL A 143 1.68 -12.46 7.08
N VAL A 144 1.45 -11.23 7.54
CA VAL A 144 0.24 -10.86 8.27
C VAL A 144 -0.36 -9.64 7.60
N VAL A 145 -1.62 -9.77 7.18
CA VAL A 145 -2.46 -8.66 6.71
C VAL A 145 -3.61 -8.51 7.68
N THR A 146 -3.69 -7.36 8.35
CA THR A 146 -4.78 -7.02 9.29
C THR A 146 -5.42 -5.71 8.88
N TYR A 147 -6.73 -5.71 8.66
CA TYR A 147 -7.52 -4.52 8.31
C TYR A 147 -8.69 -4.34 9.29
N ASP A 148 -8.73 -3.17 9.94
CA ASP A 148 -9.84 -2.79 10.81
C ASP A 148 -10.83 -1.95 10.01
N ALA A 149 -11.87 -2.59 9.48
CA ALA A 149 -12.87 -1.97 8.65
C ALA A 149 -13.99 -1.31 9.48
N VAL A 150 -14.52 -0.22 8.96
CA VAL A 150 -15.68 0.51 9.45
C VAL A 150 -16.62 0.75 8.28
N LYS A 151 -17.82 0.16 8.35
CA LYS A 151 -18.92 0.42 7.41
C LYS A 151 -19.93 1.36 8.03
N MET A 152 -20.34 2.37 7.28
CA MET A 152 -21.30 3.36 7.71
C MET A 152 -22.38 3.49 6.64
N LYS A 153 -23.62 3.63 7.07
CA LYS A 153 -24.73 4.07 6.24
C LYS A 153 -25.44 5.22 6.93
N SER A 154 -25.80 6.25 6.18
CA SER A 154 -26.52 7.41 6.73
C SER A 154 -27.79 6.95 7.47
N GLY A 155 -27.98 7.43 8.70
CA GLY A 155 -29.14 7.08 9.53
C GLY A 155 -29.13 5.67 10.14
N GLU A 156 -28.08 4.88 9.95
CA GLU A 156 -27.97 3.51 10.48
C GLU A 156 -26.80 3.33 11.46
N ALA A 157 -26.81 2.21 12.19
CA ALA A 157 -25.73 1.85 13.10
C ALA A 157 -24.41 1.62 12.36
N VAL A 158 -23.31 2.09 12.94
CA VAL A 158 -21.97 1.89 12.41
C VAL A 158 -21.48 0.48 12.71
N GLY A 159 -21.03 -0.24 11.69
CA GLY A 159 -20.37 -1.54 11.85
C GLY A 159 -18.86 -1.39 11.87
N LYS A 160 -18.18 -2.03 12.83
CA LYS A 160 -16.71 -2.13 12.87
C LYS A 160 -16.31 -3.59 13.02
N ARG A 161 -15.35 -4.05 12.21
CA ARG A 161 -14.86 -5.43 12.22
C ARG A 161 -13.38 -5.51 11.82
N ARG A 162 -12.61 -6.34 12.53
CA ARG A 162 -11.24 -6.72 12.14
C ARG A 162 -11.28 -7.91 11.20
N PHE A 163 -10.49 -7.83 10.14
CA PHE A 163 -10.21 -8.90 9.19
C PHE A 163 -8.71 -9.18 9.23
N GLU A 164 -8.33 -10.44 9.28
CA GLU A 164 -6.93 -10.84 9.36
C GLU A 164 -6.69 -12.12 8.55
N ALA A 165 -5.65 -12.11 7.73
CA ALA A 165 -5.14 -13.30 7.07
C ALA A 165 -3.65 -13.46 7.34
N ARG A 166 -3.23 -14.71 7.46
CA ARG A 166 -1.84 -15.14 7.63
C ARG A 166 -1.50 -16.15 6.55
N GLU A 167 -0.30 -16.02 5.99
CA GLU A 167 0.23 -16.97 5.02
C GLU A 167 1.67 -17.30 5.37
N PRO A 168 2.05 -18.59 5.48
CA PRO A 168 3.43 -18.97 5.71
C PRO A 168 4.29 -18.66 4.48
N VAL A 169 5.56 -18.34 4.71
CA VAL A 169 6.58 -18.19 3.66
C VAL A 169 7.75 -19.14 3.94
N PHE A 170 8.36 -19.65 2.88
CA PHE A 170 9.52 -20.53 3.02
C PHE A 170 10.83 -19.77 3.24
N ALA A 171 10.87 -18.47 2.90
CA ALA A 171 12.03 -17.61 3.08
C ALA A 171 11.59 -16.15 3.30
N ALA A 172 12.36 -15.41 4.09
CA ALA A 172 12.23 -13.96 4.26
C ALA A 172 12.94 -13.24 3.10
N GLU A 173 12.38 -13.37 1.90
CA GLU A 173 12.90 -12.78 0.65
C GLU A 173 11.77 -12.06 -0.10
N ALA A 174 12.13 -11.13 -0.99
CA ALA A 174 11.16 -10.24 -1.62
C ALA A 174 10.05 -10.96 -2.41
N GLU A 175 10.39 -12.01 -3.16
CA GLU A 175 9.43 -12.79 -3.96
C GLU A 175 8.45 -13.58 -3.09
N PRO A 176 8.88 -14.52 -2.21
CA PRO A 176 7.93 -15.31 -1.42
C PRO A 176 7.08 -14.45 -0.49
N VAL A 177 7.64 -13.38 0.08
CA VAL A 177 6.90 -12.46 0.94
C VAL A 177 5.91 -11.61 0.14
N GLY A 178 6.31 -11.15 -1.05
CA GLY A 178 5.43 -10.40 -1.96
C GLY A 178 4.21 -11.21 -2.38
N ASP A 179 4.42 -12.44 -2.83
CA ASP A 179 3.36 -13.35 -3.26
C ASP A 179 2.40 -13.71 -2.12
N ALA A 180 2.95 -14.02 -0.95
CA ALA A 180 2.14 -14.33 0.22
C ALA A 180 1.35 -13.10 0.69
N LEU A 181 1.92 -11.88 0.65
CA LEU A 181 1.20 -10.66 0.97
C LEU A 181 0.06 -10.39 -0.02
N ASN A 182 0.27 -10.64 -1.32
CA ASN A 182 -0.80 -10.54 -2.31
C ASN A 182 -1.94 -11.52 -2.00
N LYS A 183 -1.61 -12.77 -1.67
CA LYS A 183 -2.60 -13.80 -1.32
C LYS A 183 -3.37 -13.46 -0.05
N ALA A 184 -2.67 -13.08 1.03
CA ALA A 184 -3.29 -12.68 2.29
C ALA A 184 -4.17 -11.43 2.13
N ALA A 185 -3.72 -10.46 1.32
CA ALA A 185 -4.50 -9.27 1.01
C ALA A 185 -5.80 -9.61 0.28
N ASN A 186 -5.75 -10.48 -0.74
CA ASN A 186 -6.95 -10.95 -1.46
C ASN A 186 -7.95 -11.63 -0.52
N LYS A 187 -7.49 -12.53 0.37
CA LYS A 187 -8.36 -13.14 1.39
C LYS A 187 -9.07 -12.10 2.26
N VAL A 188 -8.33 -11.11 2.75
CA VAL A 188 -8.89 -10.05 3.60
C VAL A 188 -9.91 -9.21 2.83
N VAL A 189 -9.62 -8.79 1.59
CA VAL A 189 -10.58 -7.99 0.81
C VAL A 189 -11.80 -8.79 0.39
N ASP A 190 -11.66 -10.10 0.16
CA ASP A 190 -12.78 -11.00 -0.14
C ASP A 190 -13.74 -11.10 1.05
N GLU A 191 -13.22 -11.28 2.27
CA GLU A 191 -14.03 -11.32 3.49
C GLU A 191 -14.69 -9.95 3.77
N VAL A 192 -14.00 -8.84 3.46
CA VAL A 192 -14.58 -7.51 3.56
C VAL A 192 -15.70 -7.34 2.54
N ALA A 193 -15.50 -7.78 1.29
CA ALA A 193 -16.52 -7.74 0.24
C ALA A 193 -17.78 -8.52 0.64
N ASP A 194 -17.63 -9.72 1.21
CA ASP A 194 -18.76 -10.50 1.74
C ASP A 194 -19.49 -9.79 2.89
N TRP A 195 -18.75 -9.05 3.72
CA TRP A 195 -19.34 -8.35 4.86
C TRP A 195 -20.05 -7.04 4.50
N VAL A 196 -19.64 -6.38 3.43
CA VAL A 196 -20.29 -5.15 2.95
C VAL A 196 -21.51 -5.43 2.09
N GLY A 197 -21.61 -6.61 1.48
CA GLY A 197 -22.77 -7.06 0.71
C GLY A 197 -22.59 -6.91 -0.79
#